data_AF-A0A928T0Y3-F1
#
_entry.id   AF-A0A928T0Y3-F1
#
_cell.length_a   1.000
_cell.length_b   1.000
_cell.length_c   1.000
_cell.angle_alpha   90.00
_cell.angle_beta   90.00
_cell.angle_gamma   90.00
#
_symmetry.space_group_name_H-M   'P 1'
#
loop_
_entity.id
_entity.type
_entity.pdbx_description
1 polymer ?
#
loop_
_entity_poly.entity_id
_entity_poly.type
_entity_poly.pdbx_seq_one_letter_code
_entity_poly.pdbx_strand_id
1 'polypeptide(L)'
;MSQLITYKIVSDEKGKVKKAARTACNFWNRFVSPKSSVVIRLGVFDEDSDTIAMAYEPHRRAGVVYGRVDFNAKYLARYDDLEIAGTVVHEIGHTLGFGWAKWMTLFDEETGKFKPRSTKAVPALESMLVETDGDEGTALAHWDEDTFDKELMTGYEDASEHVLPVTIAVMKLLGHRVKSTLPKKTSLRKLLRECSAITFKRKAEAKKLDLDLFRETPLLETVPHPRPRGRRGRGRRR
;
A
#
# COMPACT_ATOMS: atom_id res chain seq x y z
N MET A 1 -12.31 12.45 -18.41
CA MET A 1 -11.27 13.00 -17.50
C MET A 1 -10.32 11.88 -17.15
N SER A 2 -9.01 12.13 -17.10
CA SER A 2 -8.03 11.13 -16.66
C SER A 2 -8.11 10.98 -15.14
N GLN A 3 -8.16 9.75 -14.64
CA GLN A 3 -8.17 9.48 -13.21
C GLN A 3 -6.78 9.71 -12.61
N LEU A 4 -6.71 10.05 -11.33
CA LEU A 4 -5.45 10.36 -10.62
C LEU A 4 -5.52 9.96 -9.16
N ILE A 5 -4.35 9.72 -8.57
CA ILE A 5 -4.21 9.53 -7.12
C ILE A 5 -3.68 10.84 -6.54
N THR A 6 -4.36 11.39 -5.54
CA THR A 6 -3.94 12.61 -4.85
C THR A 6 -4.25 12.50 -3.37
N TYR A 7 -3.97 13.57 -2.63
CA TYR A 7 -4.04 13.55 -1.19
C TYR A 7 -4.57 14.86 -0.61
N LYS A 8 -5.11 14.75 0.60
CA LYS A 8 -5.44 15.84 1.53
C LYS A 8 -4.64 15.61 2.81
N ILE A 9 -3.96 16.64 3.30
CA ILE A 9 -3.33 16.61 4.62
C ILE A 9 -4.36 17.12 5.64
N VAL A 10 -4.63 16.30 6.65
CA VAL A 10 -5.53 16.60 7.76
C VAL A 10 -4.72 17.15 8.95
N SER A 11 -3.61 16.48 9.27
CA SER A 11 -2.61 16.93 10.23
C SER A 11 -1.21 16.53 9.76
N ASP A 12 -0.18 17.22 10.24
CA ASP A 12 1.20 17.04 9.79
C ASP A 12 2.18 17.39 10.91
N GLU A 13 3.30 16.70 10.96
CA GLU A 13 4.42 16.96 11.86
C GLU A 13 5.57 17.58 11.04
N LYS A 14 5.73 18.90 11.14
CA LYS A 14 6.81 19.67 10.46
C LYS A 14 6.88 19.44 8.93
N GLY A 15 5.76 19.08 8.29
CA GLY A 15 5.68 18.89 6.83
C GLY A 15 6.11 17.51 6.34
N LYS A 16 6.45 16.58 7.26
CA LYS A 16 6.89 15.22 6.92
C LYS A 16 5.79 14.43 6.23
N VAL A 17 4.55 14.50 6.72
CA VAL A 17 3.41 13.77 6.15
C VAL A 17 3.12 14.28 4.75
N LYS A 18 3.12 15.60 4.53
CA LYS A 18 2.97 16.19 3.20
C LYS A 18 4.04 15.75 2.21
N LYS A 19 5.30 15.64 2.65
CA LYS A 19 6.41 15.20 1.78
C LYS A 19 6.27 13.71 1.42
N ALA A 20 5.90 12.88 2.39
CA ALA A 20 5.61 11.46 2.19
C ALA A 20 4.43 11.26 1.23
N ALA A 21 3.29 11.92 1.49
CA ALA A 21 2.09 11.84 0.66
C ALA A 21 2.37 12.19 -0.81
N ARG A 22 3.14 13.25 -1.05
CA ARG A 22 3.56 13.64 -2.41
C ARG A 22 4.36 12.53 -3.08
N THR A 23 5.35 11.99 -2.39
CA THR A 23 6.24 10.95 -2.91
C THR A 23 5.47 9.66 -3.20
N ALA A 24 4.58 9.25 -2.29
CA ALA A 24 3.75 8.06 -2.42
C ALA A 24 2.71 8.18 -3.55
N CYS A 25 2.03 9.32 -3.66
CA CYS A 25 1.14 9.57 -4.78
C CYS A 25 1.89 9.62 -6.11
N ASN A 26 3.11 10.17 -6.15
CA ASN A 26 3.95 10.15 -7.34
C ASN A 26 4.36 8.72 -7.72
N PHE A 27 4.69 7.88 -6.75
CA PHE A 27 4.99 6.47 -6.96
C PHE A 27 3.84 5.75 -7.67
N TRP A 28 2.63 5.78 -7.09
CA TRP A 28 1.50 5.08 -7.70
C TRP A 28 1.07 5.72 -9.02
N ASN A 29 1.08 7.06 -9.13
CA ASN A 29 0.83 7.74 -10.40
C ASN A 29 1.95 7.53 -11.43
N ARG A 30 3.12 6.99 -11.12
CA ARG A 30 4.10 6.60 -12.14
C ARG A 30 3.65 5.31 -12.83
N PHE A 31 3.21 4.33 -12.05
CA PHE A 31 2.95 2.98 -12.52
C PHE A 31 1.49 2.70 -12.87
N VAL A 32 0.54 3.40 -12.25
CA VAL A 32 -0.89 3.07 -12.31
C VAL A 32 -1.72 4.27 -12.77
N SER A 33 -2.70 4.01 -13.62
CA SER A 33 -3.85 4.88 -13.83
C SER A 33 -5.04 4.21 -13.14
N PRO A 34 -5.53 4.75 -12.01
CA PRO A 34 -6.57 4.08 -11.25
C PRO A 34 -7.89 4.07 -12.03
N LYS A 35 -8.76 3.09 -11.74
CA LYS A 35 -10.10 2.98 -12.35
C LYS A 35 -10.97 4.20 -12.06
N SER A 36 -10.71 4.86 -10.94
CA SER A 36 -11.40 6.05 -10.46
C SER A 36 -10.38 6.97 -9.81
N SER A 37 -10.65 8.27 -9.76
CA SER A 37 -9.77 9.16 -8.99
C SER A 37 -9.76 8.73 -7.53
N VAL A 38 -8.60 8.86 -6.88
CA VAL A 38 -8.38 8.46 -5.50
C VAL A 38 -7.91 9.68 -4.72
N VAL A 39 -8.53 9.95 -3.57
CA VAL A 39 -8.08 10.97 -2.61
C VAL A 39 -7.69 10.25 -1.32
N ILE A 40 -6.44 10.40 -0.93
CA ILE A 40 -5.91 9.86 0.33
C ILE A 40 -5.93 10.97 1.36
N ARG A 41 -6.68 10.79 2.45
CA ARG A 41 -6.62 11.69 3.60
C ARG A 41 -5.52 11.22 4.53
N LEU A 42 -4.50 12.05 4.75
CA LEU A 42 -3.39 11.72 5.63
C LEU A 42 -3.43 12.56 6.90
N GLY A 43 -3.37 11.89 8.04
CA GLY A 43 -3.31 12.49 9.35
C GLY A 43 -2.15 11.95 10.19
N VAL A 44 -2.16 12.39 11.44
CA VAL A 44 -1.25 11.99 12.50
C VAL A 44 -2.08 11.60 13.71
N PHE A 45 -1.67 10.53 14.39
CA PHE A 45 -2.18 10.15 15.70
C PHE A 45 -1.02 10.03 16.69
N ASP A 46 -1.31 10.12 17.98
CA ASP A 46 -0.33 10.07 19.05
C ASP A 46 -0.70 8.96 20.02
N GLU A 47 -0.01 7.83 19.87
CA GLU A 47 -0.13 6.67 20.75
C GLU A 47 1.25 6.10 21.02
N ASP A 48 1.52 5.77 22.28
CA ASP A 48 2.72 5.01 22.62
C ASP A 48 2.51 3.51 22.36
N SER A 49 2.37 3.18 21.08
CA SER A 49 2.25 1.82 20.56
C SER A 49 3.39 1.52 19.59
N ASP A 50 3.47 0.28 19.14
CA ASP A 50 4.40 -0.11 18.08
C ASP A 50 3.80 0.13 16.68
N THR A 51 2.55 0.61 16.58
CA THR A 51 1.90 0.94 15.32
C THR A 51 2.52 2.20 14.71
N ILE A 52 3.16 2.05 13.55
CA ILE A 52 3.67 3.10 12.67
C ILE A 52 2.53 3.82 11.94
N ALA A 53 1.57 3.09 11.36
CA ALA A 53 0.49 3.67 10.58
C ALA A 53 -0.81 2.87 10.66
N MET A 54 -1.93 3.53 10.37
CA MET A 54 -3.26 2.94 10.29
C MET A 54 -3.88 3.22 8.94
N ALA A 55 -4.43 2.20 8.29
CA ALA A 55 -5.29 2.35 7.13
C ALA A 55 -6.71 1.88 7.40
N TYR A 56 -7.64 2.52 6.71
CA TYR A 56 -9.07 2.35 6.92
C TYR A 56 -9.73 1.92 5.62
N GLU A 57 -10.90 1.30 5.73
CA GLU A 57 -11.67 0.88 4.56
C GLU A 57 -11.94 2.07 3.63
N PRO A 58 -11.59 1.97 2.34
CA PRO A 58 -11.82 3.05 1.40
C PRO A 58 -13.30 3.12 1.05
N HIS A 59 -13.86 4.33 1.05
CA HIS A 59 -15.25 4.54 0.63
C HIS A 59 -15.33 5.19 -0.75
N ARG A 60 -16.43 4.95 -1.47
CA ARG A 60 -16.68 5.55 -2.79
C ARG A 60 -17.81 6.56 -2.72
N ARG A 61 -17.59 7.74 -3.32
CA ARG A 61 -18.63 8.75 -3.54
C ARG A 61 -18.41 9.46 -4.87
N ALA A 62 -19.48 9.70 -5.62
CA ALA A 62 -19.46 10.44 -6.89
C ALA A 62 -18.35 9.98 -7.88
N GLY A 63 -18.09 8.67 -7.94
CA GLY A 63 -17.07 8.13 -8.85
C GLY A 63 -15.62 8.28 -8.36
N VAL A 64 -15.39 8.77 -7.15
CA VAL A 64 -14.07 8.92 -6.50
C VAL A 64 -13.95 7.95 -5.33
N VAL A 65 -12.76 7.40 -5.12
CA VAL A 65 -12.41 6.54 -3.98
C VAL A 65 -11.66 7.38 -2.95
N TYR A 66 -12.01 7.23 -1.70
CA TYR A 66 -11.46 7.98 -0.58
C TYR A 66 -10.84 7.01 0.43
N GLY A 67 -9.52 7.08 0.58
CA GLY A 67 -8.77 6.34 1.59
C GLY A 67 -8.36 7.25 2.75
N ARG A 68 -8.06 6.66 3.90
CA ARG A 68 -7.49 7.36 5.05
C ARG A 68 -6.24 6.62 5.52
N VAL A 69 -5.21 7.38 5.85
CA VAL A 69 -3.96 6.91 6.42
C VAL A 69 -3.59 7.82 7.57
N ASP A 70 -3.46 7.30 8.78
CA ASP A 70 -2.93 8.08 9.91
C ASP A 70 -1.57 7.53 10.29
N PHE A 71 -0.59 8.41 10.49
CA PHE A 71 0.77 8.05 10.85
C PHE A 71 1.04 8.37 12.31
N ASN A 72 1.73 7.50 13.03
CA ASN A 72 2.02 7.71 14.44
C ASN A 72 3.15 8.76 14.61
N ALA A 73 2.88 9.81 15.39
CA ALA A 73 3.83 10.89 15.69
C ALA A 73 5.17 10.37 16.24
N LYS A 74 5.16 9.31 17.05
CA LYS A 74 6.36 8.63 17.58
C LYS A 74 7.32 8.22 16.47
N TYR A 75 6.79 7.71 15.36
CA TYR A 75 7.58 7.25 14.22
C TYR A 75 7.94 8.39 13.26
N LEU A 76 7.10 9.42 13.14
CA LEU A 76 7.48 10.64 12.42
C LEU A 76 8.74 11.30 13.02
N ALA A 77 8.99 11.16 14.32
CA ALA A 77 10.21 11.65 14.95
C ALA A 77 11.45 10.80 14.64
N ARG A 78 11.28 9.49 14.40
CA ARG A 78 12.35 8.50 14.24
C ARG A 78 12.73 8.25 12.79
N TYR A 79 11.73 8.20 11.91
CA TYR A 79 11.88 7.79 10.52
C TYR A 79 12.33 8.97 9.65
N ASP A 80 13.11 8.63 8.63
CA ASP A 80 13.42 9.55 7.57
C ASP A 80 12.28 9.65 6.53
N ASP A 81 12.39 10.66 5.67
CA ASP A 81 11.32 10.98 4.71
C ASP A 81 10.99 9.84 3.74
N LEU A 82 11.94 8.93 3.48
CA LEU A 82 11.72 7.80 2.56
C LEU A 82 11.06 6.63 3.26
N GLU A 83 11.35 6.40 4.53
CA GLU A 83 10.68 5.39 5.36
C GLU A 83 9.20 5.76 5.54
N ILE A 84 8.92 7.00 5.93
CA ILE A 84 7.54 7.51 6.03
C ILE A 84 6.83 7.39 4.68
N ALA A 85 7.50 7.74 3.57
CA ALA A 85 6.92 7.59 2.24
C ALA A 85 6.68 6.13 1.85
N GLY A 86 7.53 5.19 2.29
CA GLY A 86 7.38 3.75 2.04
C GLY A 86 6.12 3.20 2.67
N THR A 87 5.92 3.45 3.96
CA THR A 87 4.68 3.08 4.66
C THR A 87 3.45 3.70 3.99
N VAL A 88 3.49 4.98 3.63
CA VAL A 88 2.36 5.61 2.93
C VAL A 88 2.11 4.98 1.54
N VAL A 89 3.14 4.49 0.85
CA VAL A 89 2.97 3.76 -0.43
C VAL A 89 2.24 2.45 -0.19
N HIS A 90 2.61 1.71 0.86
CA HIS A 90 1.98 0.48 1.29
C HIS A 90 0.48 0.70 1.53
N GLU A 91 0.12 1.67 2.38
CA GLU A 91 -1.30 1.94 2.71
C GLU A 91 -2.14 2.38 1.49
N ILE A 92 -1.54 3.10 0.55
CA ILE A 92 -2.21 3.44 -0.71
C ILE A 92 -2.46 2.17 -1.55
N GLY A 93 -1.59 1.15 -1.45
CA GLY A 93 -1.82 -0.17 -2.05
C GLY A 93 -3.13 -0.80 -1.60
N HIS A 94 -3.45 -0.75 -0.31
CA HIS A 94 -4.75 -1.18 0.22
C HIS A 94 -5.89 -0.33 -0.33
N THR A 95 -5.74 1.00 -0.36
CA THR A 95 -6.76 1.88 -0.98
C THR A 95 -7.01 1.54 -2.47
N LEU A 96 -6.01 1.00 -3.17
CA LEU A 96 -6.12 0.57 -4.57
C LEU A 96 -6.69 -0.84 -4.75
N GLY A 97 -6.85 -1.63 -3.68
CA GLY A 97 -7.61 -2.87 -3.74
C GLY A 97 -7.00 -4.08 -3.05
N PHE A 98 -5.76 -4.02 -2.56
CA PHE A 98 -5.18 -5.10 -1.74
C PHE A 98 -6.03 -5.33 -0.48
N GLY A 99 -6.21 -6.60 -0.09
CA GLY A 99 -7.00 -7.00 1.08
C GLY A 99 -8.52 -6.89 0.94
N TRP A 100 -9.06 -6.34 -0.16
CA TRP A 100 -10.50 -6.13 -0.31
C TRP A 100 -11.21 -7.23 -1.10
N ALA A 101 -12.54 -7.16 -1.15
CA ALA A 101 -13.39 -8.15 -1.81
C ALA A 101 -12.92 -8.57 -3.22
N LYS A 102 -12.40 -7.64 -4.04
CA LYS A 102 -11.88 -7.99 -5.38
C LYS A 102 -10.59 -8.82 -5.31
N TRP A 103 -9.69 -8.48 -4.40
CA TRP A 103 -8.45 -9.19 -4.13
C TRP A 103 -8.72 -10.62 -3.65
N MET A 104 -9.65 -10.80 -2.71
CA MET A 104 -10.08 -12.12 -2.22
C MET A 104 -10.55 -13.06 -3.33
N THR A 105 -11.07 -12.53 -4.43
CA THR A 105 -11.46 -13.37 -5.57
C THR A 105 -10.28 -13.97 -6.35
N LEU A 106 -9.04 -13.50 -6.16
CA LEU A 106 -7.90 -13.80 -7.02
C LEU A 106 -7.15 -15.08 -6.65
N PHE A 107 -7.23 -15.52 -5.40
CA PHE A 107 -6.49 -16.65 -4.85
C PHE A 107 -7.42 -17.57 -4.05
N ASP A 108 -6.90 -18.71 -3.64
CA ASP A 108 -7.51 -19.67 -2.74
C ASP A 108 -7.11 -19.31 -1.30
N GLU A 109 -8.09 -19.03 -0.44
CA GLU A 109 -7.85 -18.46 0.89
C GLU A 109 -7.18 -19.45 1.85
N GLU A 110 -7.39 -20.75 1.66
CA GLU A 110 -6.77 -21.79 2.50
C GLU A 110 -5.28 -21.98 2.18
N THR A 111 -4.88 -21.75 0.93
CA THR A 111 -3.53 -22.05 0.46
C THR A 111 -2.70 -20.82 0.08
N GLY A 112 -3.31 -19.63 0.01
CA GLY A 112 -2.69 -18.40 -0.48
C GLY A 112 -2.34 -18.41 -1.97
N LYS A 113 -2.63 -19.49 -2.70
CA LYS A 113 -2.23 -19.67 -4.11
C LYS A 113 -3.18 -18.97 -5.06
N PHE A 114 -2.62 -18.29 -6.06
CA PHE A 114 -3.44 -17.64 -7.09
C PHE A 114 -4.18 -18.64 -7.97
N LYS A 115 -5.46 -18.34 -8.22
CA LYS A 115 -6.33 -19.16 -9.06
C LYS A 115 -5.83 -19.17 -10.51
N PRO A 116 -6.04 -20.24 -11.30
CA PRO A 116 -5.58 -20.34 -12.69
C PRO A 116 -6.00 -19.16 -13.59
N ARG A 117 -7.18 -18.58 -13.34
CA ARG A 117 -7.65 -17.38 -14.06
C ARG A 117 -6.76 -16.16 -13.82
N SER A 118 -6.26 -16.00 -12.60
CA SER A 118 -5.43 -14.88 -12.17
C SER A 118 -4.02 -15.04 -12.74
N THR A 119 -3.46 -16.24 -12.64
CA THR A 119 -2.12 -16.55 -13.19
C THR A 119 -2.10 -16.48 -14.71
N LYS A 120 -3.15 -16.95 -15.41
CA LYS A 120 -3.26 -16.75 -16.87
C LYS A 120 -3.24 -15.27 -17.27
N ALA A 121 -3.83 -14.40 -16.47
CA ALA A 121 -3.90 -12.96 -16.75
C ALA A 121 -2.63 -12.21 -16.32
N VAL A 122 -1.95 -12.68 -15.28
CA VAL A 122 -0.66 -12.18 -14.76
C VAL A 122 0.21 -13.39 -14.39
N PRO A 123 1.02 -13.93 -15.33
CA PRO A 123 1.77 -15.18 -15.14
C PRO A 123 2.71 -15.20 -13.93
N ALA A 124 3.29 -14.05 -13.57
CA ALA A 124 4.16 -13.94 -12.39
C ALA A 124 3.46 -14.33 -11.06
N LEU A 125 2.12 -14.37 -11.01
CA LEU A 125 1.39 -14.81 -9.83
C LEU A 125 1.53 -16.31 -9.54
N GLU A 126 2.00 -17.13 -10.49
CA GLU A 126 2.26 -18.56 -10.25
C GLU A 126 3.34 -18.79 -9.18
N SER A 127 4.28 -17.84 -9.05
CA SER A 127 5.34 -17.85 -8.04
C SER A 127 5.01 -16.99 -6.82
N MET A 128 3.77 -16.46 -6.71
CA MET A 128 3.36 -15.62 -5.60
C MET A 128 2.42 -16.36 -4.66
N LEU A 129 2.53 -16.03 -3.37
CA LEU A 129 1.66 -16.50 -2.30
C LEU A 129 1.12 -15.29 -1.53
N VAL A 130 -0.14 -15.39 -1.14
CA VAL A 130 -0.78 -14.48 -0.19
C VAL A 130 -0.53 -15.00 1.23
N GLU A 131 -0.32 -14.09 2.17
CA GLU A 131 -0.19 -14.41 3.60
C GLU A 131 -1.43 -15.13 4.13
N THR A 132 -1.26 -16.24 4.86
CA THR A 132 -2.37 -17.04 5.42
C THR A 132 -2.31 -17.23 6.94
N ASP A 133 -1.17 -16.93 7.57
CA ASP A 133 -0.85 -17.32 8.95
C ASP A 133 -0.82 -16.12 9.93
N GLY A 134 -1.02 -14.88 9.44
CA GLY A 134 -1.07 -13.65 10.24
C GLY A 134 -2.40 -13.38 10.96
N ASP A 135 -2.46 -12.29 11.73
CA ASP A 135 -3.69 -11.83 12.39
C ASP A 135 -4.71 -11.28 11.36
N GLU A 136 -5.93 -10.93 11.79
CA GLU A 136 -7.03 -10.48 10.90
C GLU A 136 -6.65 -9.28 10.00
N GLY A 137 -5.75 -8.40 10.46
CA GLY A 137 -5.24 -7.28 9.66
C GLY A 137 -4.13 -7.68 8.67
N THR A 138 -3.49 -8.84 8.85
CA THR A 138 -2.33 -9.27 8.06
C THR A 138 -2.68 -10.37 7.06
N ALA A 139 -3.36 -11.41 7.54
CA ALA A 139 -3.73 -12.55 6.72
C ALA A 139 -4.63 -12.12 5.58
N LEU A 140 -4.41 -12.74 4.42
CA LEU A 140 -5.18 -12.58 3.20
C LEU A 140 -5.10 -11.18 2.57
N ALA A 141 -4.46 -10.19 3.20
CA ALA A 141 -4.32 -8.83 2.68
C ALA A 141 -2.95 -8.53 2.04
N HIS A 142 -1.95 -9.35 2.37
CA HIS A 142 -0.55 -9.12 2.05
C HIS A 142 0.06 -10.22 1.19
N TRP A 143 1.23 -9.95 0.63
CA TRP A 143 2.13 -11.03 0.22
C TRP A 143 2.61 -11.80 1.44
N ASP A 144 2.82 -13.10 1.26
CA ASP A 144 3.35 -13.99 2.30
C ASP A 144 4.72 -13.51 2.81
N GLU A 145 4.80 -13.21 4.12
CA GLU A 145 6.00 -12.64 4.74
C GLU A 145 7.18 -13.62 4.68
N ASP A 146 6.96 -14.89 5.02
CA ASP A 146 8.02 -15.90 5.07
C ASP A 146 8.65 -16.15 3.69
N THR A 147 7.88 -15.96 2.61
CA THR A 147 8.33 -16.15 1.24
C THR A 147 8.94 -14.89 0.63
N PHE A 148 8.38 -13.72 0.88
CA PHE A 148 8.75 -12.47 0.19
C PHE A 148 9.51 -11.47 1.07
N ASP A 149 9.54 -11.67 2.39
CA ASP A 149 10.30 -10.90 3.39
C ASP A 149 10.08 -9.40 3.16
N LYS A 150 11.11 -8.70 2.70
CA LYS A 150 11.13 -7.24 2.53
C LYS A 150 10.31 -6.70 1.34
N GLU A 151 9.28 -7.38 0.87
CA GLU A 151 8.46 -6.85 -0.23
C GLU A 151 7.52 -5.77 0.31
N LEU A 152 7.37 -4.67 -0.43
CA LEU A 152 6.55 -3.52 -0.06
C LEU A 152 5.16 -3.85 0.52
N MET A 153 4.47 -4.89 0.03
CA MET A 153 3.13 -5.25 0.46
C MET A 153 3.10 -6.54 1.30
N THR A 154 4.20 -6.89 2.00
CA THR A 154 4.11 -7.79 3.15
C THR A 154 3.69 -7.02 4.40
N GLY A 155 3.28 -7.72 5.46
CA GLY A 155 2.68 -7.10 6.65
C GLY A 155 3.66 -6.47 7.65
N TYR A 156 4.97 -6.58 7.42
CA TYR A 156 5.96 -6.11 8.39
C TYR A 156 6.89 -5.08 7.77
N GLU A 157 7.11 -3.98 8.49
CA GLU A 157 8.02 -2.92 8.03
C GLU A 157 9.48 -3.36 8.24
N ASP A 158 10.30 -3.08 7.22
CA ASP A 158 11.72 -3.42 7.21
C ASP A 158 12.58 -2.28 6.63
N ALA A 159 13.75 -2.05 7.23
CA ALA A 159 14.67 -0.97 6.84
C ALA A 159 15.25 -1.07 5.40
N SER A 160 14.90 -2.11 4.63
CA SER A 160 15.45 -2.38 3.28
C SER A 160 14.44 -3.01 2.31
N GLU A 161 13.23 -2.46 2.30
CA GLU A 161 12.16 -2.89 1.40
C GLU A 161 12.49 -2.82 -0.10
N HIS A 162 11.81 -3.65 -0.86
CA HIS A 162 11.86 -3.73 -2.30
C HIS A 162 10.47 -3.91 -2.90
N VAL A 163 10.34 -3.59 -4.18
CA VAL A 163 9.11 -3.81 -4.95
C VAL A 163 9.37 -4.86 -6.02
N LEU A 164 8.55 -5.89 -6.05
CA LEU A 164 8.51 -6.86 -7.13
C LEU A 164 7.66 -6.35 -8.31
N PRO A 165 8.00 -6.70 -9.56
CA PRO A 165 7.18 -6.33 -10.73
C PRO A 165 5.72 -6.74 -10.62
N VAL A 166 5.45 -7.87 -9.95
CA VAL A 166 4.11 -8.43 -9.79
C VAL A 166 3.19 -7.56 -8.91
N THR A 167 3.72 -6.86 -7.91
CA THR A 167 3.00 -5.90 -7.06
C THR A 167 2.38 -4.78 -7.87
N ILE A 168 3.06 -4.34 -8.93
CA ILE A 168 2.50 -3.37 -9.89
C ILE A 168 1.57 -4.06 -10.89
N ALA A 169 1.92 -5.26 -11.37
CA ALA A 169 1.14 -5.97 -12.39
C ALA A 169 -0.26 -6.38 -11.90
N VAL A 170 -0.39 -6.79 -10.63
CA VAL A 170 -1.66 -7.25 -10.05
C VAL A 170 -2.74 -6.16 -10.01
N MET A 171 -2.34 -4.88 -10.07
CA MET A 171 -3.25 -3.73 -10.21
C MET A 171 -4.20 -3.87 -11.40
N LYS A 172 -3.79 -4.60 -12.46
CA LYS A 172 -4.67 -4.93 -13.59
C LYS A 172 -5.87 -5.77 -13.17
N LEU A 173 -5.67 -6.75 -12.29
CA LEU A 173 -6.73 -7.63 -11.78
C LEU A 173 -7.65 -6.91 -10.79
N LEU A 174 -7.12 -5.89 -10.09
CA LEU A 174 -7.89 -4.95 -9.27
C LEU A 174 -8.67 -3.92 -10.10
N GLY A 175 -8.56 -3.99 -11.44
CA GLY A 175 -9.34 -3.19 -12.37
C GLY A 175 -8.71 -1.84 -12.71
N HIS A 176 -7.47 -1.61 -12.34
CA HIS A 176 -6.70 -0.43 -12.74
C HIS A 176 -5.95 -0.68 -14.05
N ARG A 177 -5.47 0.39 -14.67
CA ARG A 177 -4.57 0.28 -15.83
C ARG A 177 -3.13 0.46 -15.39
N VAL A 178 -2.28 -0.52 -15.68
CA VAL A 178 -0.83 -0.40 -15.50
C VAL A 178 -0.24 0.40 -16.66
N LYS A 179 0.42 1.52 -16.35
CA LYS A 179 1.07 2.43 -17.31
C LYS A 179 2.51 2.04 -17.62
N SER A 180 3.19 1.52 -16.61
CA SER A 180 4.58 1.10 -16.68
C SER A 180 4.80 -0.04 -15.70
N THR A 181 5.70 -0.96 -16.03
CA THR A 181 6.09 -2.09 -15.19
C THR A 181 7.48 -1.87 -14.64
N LEU A 182 7.81 -2.57 -13.56
CA LEU A 182 9.20 -2.71 -13.13
C LEU A 182 9.85 -3.85 -13.92
N PRO A 183 11.08 -3.67 -14.43
CA PRO A 183 11.76 -4.73 -15.17
C PRO A 183 12.25 -5.86 -14.26
N LYS A 184 12.47 -5.58 -12.97
CA LYS A 184 12.95 -6.53 -11.97
C LYS A 184 12.67 -6.03 -10.56
N LYS A 185 12.90 -6.90 -9.55
CA LYS A 185 13.01 -6.52 -8.13
C LYS A 185 13.85 -5.25 -7.99
N THR A 186 13.28 -4.22 -7.40
CA THR A 186 13.92 -2.90 -7.28
C THR A 186 13.78 -2.37 -5.86
N SER A 187 14.86 -1.81 -5.30
CA SER A 187 14.83 -1.16 -3.98
C SER A 187 13.74 -0.10 -3.92
N LEU A 188 12.91 -0.15 -2.86
CA LEU A 188 11.86 0.84 -2.64
C LEU A 188 12.48 2.23 -2.44
N ARG A 189 13.52 2.35 -1.61
CA ARG A 189 14.23 3.63 -1.38
C ARG A 189 14.74 4.25 -2.68
N LYS A 190 15.22 3.44 -3.64
CA LYS A 190 15.61 3.94 -4.97
C LYS A 190 14.40 4.54 -5.71
N LEU A 191 13.29 3.80 -5.77
CA LEU A 191 12.06 4.26 -6.44
C LEU A 191 11.50 5.53 -5.78
N LEU A 192 11.52 5.62 -4.45
CA LEU A 192 11.03 6.77 -3.71
C LEU A 192 11.92 8.00 -3.89
N ARG A 193 13.25 7.85 -3.95
CA ARG A 193 14.15 8.95 -4.32
C ARG A 193 13.80 9.52 -5.69
N GLU A 194 13.63 8.67 -6.69
CA GLU A 194 13.21 9.09 -8.04
C GLU A 194 11.84 9.79 -8.00
N CYS A 195 10.87 9.25 -7.25
CA CYS A 195 9.52 9.82 -7.15
C CYS A 195 9.46 11.13 -6.36
N SER A 196 10.37 11.34 -5.40
CA SER A 196 10.45 12.56 -4.59
C SER A 196 10.87 13.78 -5.42
N ALA A 197 11.63 13.56 -6.49
CA ALA A 197 12.08 14.59 -7.43
C ALA A 197 11.01 14.97 -8.47
N ILE A 198 9.91 14.20 -8.57
CA ILE A 198 8.85 14.46 -9.54
C ILE A 198 7.98 15.63 -9.06
N THR A 199 7.85 16.65 -9.91
CA THR A 199 6.86 17.71 -9.71
C THR A 199 5.48 17.25 -10.18
N PHE A 200 4.50 17.22 -9.28
CA PHE A 200 3.12 16.87 -9.63
C PHE A 200 2.47 17.94 -10.51
N LYS A 201 2.24 17.60 -11.79
CA LYS A 201 1.73 18.54 -12.81
C LYS A 201 0.20 18.66 -12.84
N ARG A 202 -0.54 17.71 -12.24
CA ARG A 202 -2.02 17.60 -12.37
C ARG A 202 -2.79 18.29 -11.24
N LYS A 203 -2.25 19.39 -10.70
CA LYS A 203 -2.84 20.12 -9.56
C LYS A 203 -4.23 20.67 -9.87
N ALA A 204 -4.46 21.16 -11.09
CA ALA A 204 -5.76 21.69 -11.51
C ALA A 204 -6.84 20.61 -11.56
N GLU A 205 -6.49 19.38 -11.93
CA GLU A 205 -7.41 18.25 -11.93
C GLU A 205 -7.71 17.78 -10.50
N ALA A 206 -6.69 17.70 -9.65
CA ALA A 206 -6.87 17.35 -8.23
C ALA A 206 -7.81 18.33 -7.51
N LYS A 207 -7.72 19.64 -7.81
CA LYS A 207 -8.60 20.68 -7.26
C LYS A 207 -10.08 20.56 -7.66
N LYS A 208 -10.39 19.77 -8.70
CA LYS A 208 -11.79 19.50 -9.10
C LYS A 208 -12.42 18.38 -8.28
N LEU A 209 -11.61 17.62 -7.55
CA LEU A 209 -12.09 16.60 -6.62
C LEU A 209 -12.47 17.28 -5.31
N ASP A 210 -13.50 16.76 -4.66
CA ASP A 210 -13.81 17.15 -3.28
C ASP A 210 -12.74 16.51 -2.38
N LEU A 211 -11.74 17.30 -1.99
CA LEU A 211 -10.65 16.86 -1.12
C LEU A 211 -11.03 16.87 0.36
N ASP A 212 -12.13 17.56 0.70
CA ASP A 212 -12.57 17.77 2.08
C ASP A 212 -13.63 16.76 2.49
N LEU A 213 -14.24 16.05 1.54
CA LEU A 213 -15.10 14.91 1.82
C LEU A 213 -14.43 13.93 2.78
N PHE A 214 -15.16 13.60 3.84
CA PHE A 214 -14.76 12.65 4.85
C PHE A 214 -15.95 11.81 5.29
N ARG A 215 -15.66 10.55 5.58
CA ARG A 215 -16.56 9.61 6.24
C ARG A 215 -15.70 8.71 7.11
N GLU A 216 -16.12 8.49 8.35
CA GLU A 216 -15.50 7.47 9.19
C GLU A 216 -15.79 6.08 8.61
N THR A 217 -14.74 5.28 8.51
CA THR A 217 -14.79 3.91 8.01
C THR A 217 -14.04 3.00 8.98
N PRO A 218 -14.35 1.69 9.02
CA PRO A 218 -13.67 0.74 9.89
C PRO A 218 -12.15 0.77 9.67
N LEU A 219 -11.39 0.61 10.76
CA LEU A 219 -9.96 0.35 10.69
C LEU A 219 -9.76 -0.99 9.98
N LEU A 220 -8.94 -0.99 8.93
CA LEU A 220 -8.55 -2.22 8.25
C LEU A 220 -7.35 -2.83 8.98
N GLU A 221 -6.32 -2.01 9.18
CA GLU A 221 -5.04 -2.51 9.64
C GLU A 221 -4.18 -1.48 10.37
N THR A 222 -3.20 -2.02 11.07
CA THR A 222 -2.13 -1.30 11.76
C THR A 222 -0.79 -1.83 11.29
N VAL A 223 0.08 -1.00 10.73
CA VAL A 223 1.45 -1.36 10.34
C VAL A 223 2.42 -0.85 11.41
N PRO A 224 3.49 -1.58 11.80
CA PRO A 224 3.74 -2.96 11.45
C PRO A 224 2.73 -3.83 12.21
N HIS A 225 2.34 -4.92 11.58
CA HIS A 225 1.49 -5.89 12.26
C HIS A 225 2.23 -6.47 13.48
N PRO A 226 1.54 -6.78 14.60
CA PRO A 226 2.16 -7.49 15.70
C PRO A 226 2.78 -8.79 15.18
N ARG A 227 4.08 -9.02 15.40
CA ARG A 227 4.68 -10.33 15.08
C ARG A 227 4.08 -11.35 16.06
N PRO A 228 3.45 -12.44 15.61
CA PRO A 228 2.98 -13.47 16.53
C PRO A 228 4.15 -13.93 17.39
N ARG A 229 3.96 -13.95 18.71
CA ARG A 229 5.01 -14.33 19.66
C ARG A 229 5.35 -15.82 19.49
N GLY A 230 6.37 -16.11 18.69
CA GLY A 230 7.12 -17.35 18.70
C GLY A 230 6.85 -18.31 17.54
N ARG A 231 7.75 -18.31 16.55
CA ARG A 231 8.21 -19.54 15.90
C ARG A 231 9.74 -19.52 15.83
N ARG A 232 10.38 -20.11 16.85
CA ARG A 232 11.74 -20.65 16.67
C ARG A 232 11.66 -21.60 15.47
N GLY A 233 12.57 -21.41 14.52
CA GLY A 233 12.54 -22.08 13.22
C GLY A 233 12.15 -23.55 13.31
N ARG A 234 11.18 -23.95 12.48
CA ARG A 234 10.96 -25.37 12.20
C ARG A 234 12.21 -25.86 11.48
N GLY A 235 13.11 -26.45 12.27
CA GLY A 235 14.28 -27.14 11.78
C GLY A 235 13.87 -28.13 10.69
N ARG A 236 14.58 -28.05 9.56
CA ARG A 236 14.60 -29.10 8.55
C ARG A 236 14.89 -30.44 9.24
N ARG A 237 13.89 -31.30 9.36
CA ARG A 237 14.13 -32.74 9.49
C ARG A 237 14.25 -33.28 8.08
N ARG A 238 15.50 -33.56 7.70
CA ARG A 238 15.82 -34.58 6.71
C ARG A 238 15.54 -35.96 7.32
#